data_AF-A0A545W2F6-F1
#
_entry.id   AF-A0A545W2F6-F1
#
_cell.length_a   1.000
_cell.length_b   1.000
_cell.length_c   1.000
_cell.angle_alpha   90.00
_cell.angle_beta   90.00
_cell.angle_gamma   90.00
#
_symmetry.space_group_name_H-M   'P 1'
#
loop_
_entity.id
_entity.type
_entity.pdbx_description
1 polymer ?
#
loop_
_entity_poly.entity_id
_entity_poly.type
_entity_poly.pdbx_seq_one_letter_code
_entity_poly.pdbx_strand_id
1 'polypeptide(L)'
;MHPHTHPVPSWHIEVLSNATLEWYAPTTSKERRIRSRQISISSLWGKFLRWLEMSDADKPFILPPKDIDEYPSFSITRENLRHSISSLAVSDKSTALEICQAFCVTVQEGILMGQISTEDMLSALDPFDSASHRIISDMRVGAKVFAMIRSSVSEALEAAQMSRPDAVPDEMWTAMFNFVASINGRFHDVSCFNRLITSMPKSVSADISKDTVFTYVKTFIQAQATRDHRNPSWPWCCFKIGTALGHLDEKQRISLFSRMNQYIQNVRCDADTKMKTSFAWLLTQAYDTQLSTESFTTIYKQISGQYMDHNGYRIWQLAIARLLSDGFLSKDAHKRVAGWNFHDSLPQRWAVTIKSLSTTERPEAAIASLCDFLTDIGETWHLIEGLIVSHALAPCAEMLRAVSRACGKLDIAIALRIAANDTQQGSHLLCGGLTGTKQDHFRKFMRYPKAESFAWRAIKAEGGTVESKMELVDFLSDQYSTSATLSKSQKIRRARRAAAYQMALVGEVSPTVLRNVITAVTLDLDEGLWGRERHLQWATKLVHDQASPQAAQEMQKWLEGWRHLIHDATGQTSITKTSSTIVKSHTPGLDPFDMSRLKNTLELRHEHESKPALSNRFRRNS
;
A
#
# COMPACT_ATOMS: atom_id res chain seq x y z
N MET A 1 -12.84 18.29 -45.17
CA MET A 1 -14.21 18.77 -45.42
C MET A 1 -14.88 19.00 -44.08
N HIS A 2 -15.42 20.21 -43.93
CA HIS A 2 -16.17 20.83 -42.82
C HIS A 2 -15.63 20.79 -41.37
N PRO A 3 -15.18 21.96 -40.84
CA PRO A 3 -15.01 22.20 -39.42
C PRO A 3 -16.38 22.59 -38.83
N HIS A 4 -16.80 21.95 -37.74
CA HIS A 4 -17.95 22.45 -36.98
C HIS A 4 -17.52 23.60 -36.07
N THR A 5 -18.04 24.76 -36.42
CA THR A 5 -18.10 26.05 -35.75
C THR A 5 -18.99 25.99 -34.50
N HIS A 6 -18.47 26.46 -33.36
CA HIS A 6 -19.08 27.36 -32.36
C HIS A 6 -18.50 27.07 -30.95
N PRO A 7 -17.78 28.02 -30.32
CA PRO A 7 -17.43 27.93 -28.92
C PRO A 7 -18.63 28.36 -28.06
N VAL A 8 -18.99 27.54 -27.07
CA VAL A 8 -19.99 27.90 -26.04
C VAL A 8 -19.47 29.11 -25.24
N PRO A 9 -20.26 30.17 -25.03
CA PRO A 9 -19.82 31.34 -24.29
C PRO A 9 -19.84 31.08 -22.77
N SER A 10 -18.68 31.17 -22.11
CA SER A 10 -18.60 31.19 -20.65
C SER A 10 -18.72 32.62 -20.16
N TRP A 11 -19.73 32.89 -19.33
CA TRP A 11 -19.80 34.11 -18.52
C TRP A 11 -18.60 34.15 -17.58
N HIS A 12 -17.98 35.31 -17.40
CA HIS A 12 -16.89 35.48 -16.44
C HIS A 12 -17.05 36.78 -15.66
N ILE A 13 -16.57 36.75 -14.42
CA ILE A 13 -16.57 37.87 -13.49
C ILE A 13 -15.24 38.60 -13.66
N GLU A 14 -15.28 39.90 -13.97
CA GLU A 14 -14.10 40.77 -13.95
C GLU A 14 -14.19 41.75 -12.78
N VAL A 15 -13.10 41.90 -12.03
CA VAL A 15 -12.92 42.97 -11.05
C VAL A 15 -12.34 44.17 -11.79
N LEU A 16 -13.16 45.19 -12.05
CA LEU A 16 -12.70 46.40 -12.71
C LEU A 16 -11.90 47.29 -11.75
N SER A 17 -11.14 48.23 -12.33
CA SER A 17 -10.16 49.11 -11.67
C SER A 17 -10.70 49.97 -10.52
N ASN A 18 -12.01 49.94 -10.28
CA ASN A 18 -12.78 50.67 -9.27
C ASN A 18 -13.45 49.76 -8.22
N ALA A 19 -13.07 48.48 -8.14
CA ALA A 19 -13.51 47.53 -7.11
C ALA A 19 -15.03 47.24 -7.05
N THR A 20 -15.75 47.41 -8.17
CA THR A 20 -17.10 46.86 -8.37
C THR A 20 -17.04 45.57 -9.18
N LEU A 21 -17.83 44.57 -8.77
CA LEU A 21 -18.00 43.28 -9.45
C LEU A 21 -19.20 43.37 -10.40
N GLU A 22 -18.95 43.26 -11.70
CA GLU A 22 -20.00 43.27 -12.72
C GLU A 22 -19.86 42.08 -13.68
N TRP A 23 -21.01 41.55 -14.13
CA TRP A 23 -21.08 40.49 -15.11
C TRP A 23 -20.98 41.07 -16.52
N TYR A 24 -20.05 40.58 -17.33
CA TYR A 24 -19.86 41.03 -18.71
C TYR A 24 -20.21 39.95 -19.73
N ALA A 25 -20.77 40.39 -20.86
CA ALA A 25 -21.13 39.54 -21.99
C ALA A 25 -19.89 39.01 -22.76
N PRO A 26 -20.03 37.93 -23.55
CA PRO A 26 -18.89 37.18 -24.07
C PRO A 26 -18.07 37.95 -25.11
N THR A 27 -16.79 38.22 -24.82
CA THR A 27 -15.83 38.79 -25.79
C THR A 27 -15.03 37.71 -26.53
N THR A 28 -14.49 38.09 -27.69
CA THR A 28 -13.78 37.17 -28.59
C THR A 28 -12.48 36.65 -27.98
N SER A 29 -12.04 35.45 -28.39
CA SER A 29 -10.81 34.81 -27.88
C SER A 29 -9.53 35.62 -28.11
N LYS A 30 -9.54 36.53 -29.09
CA LYS A 30 -8.44 37.43 -29.41
C LYS A 30 -8.32 38.58 -28.40
N GLU A 31 -9.43 39.11 -27.91
CA GLU A 31 -9.47 40.16 -26.87
C GLU A 31 -9.04 39.62 -25.50
N ARG A 32 -9.45 38.39 -25.16
CA ARG A 32 -9.02 37.70 -23.92
C ARG A 32 -7.51 37.52 -23.84
N ARG A 33 -6.84 37.24 -24.96
CA ARG A 33 -5.37 37.08 -25.02
C ARG A 33 -4.60 38.40 -24.98
N ILE A 34 -5.21 39.50 -25.41
CA ILE A 34 -4.60 40.84 -25.34
C ILE A 34 -4.71 41.37 -23.90
N ARG A 35 -5.86 41.15 -23.23
CA ARG A 35 -6.07 41.59 -21.84
C ARG A 35 -5.33 40.75 -20.80
N SER A 36 -5.19 39.43 -21.00
CA SER A 36 -4.43 38.58 -20.07
C SER A 36 -2.93 38.91 -20.01
N ARG A 37 -2.39 39.56 -21.04
CA ARG A 37 -1.01 40.06 -21.07
C ARG A 37 -0.81 41.38 -20.31
N GLN A 38 -1.90 42.08 -19.94
CA GLN A 38 -1.84 43.35 -19.21
C GLN A 38 -2.02 43.19 -17.69
N ILE A 39 -2.34 41.99 -17.19
CA ILE A 39 -2.66 41.77 -15.77
C ILE A 39 -1.50 41.03 -15.08
N SER A 40 -0.67 41.77 -14.35
CA SER A 40 0.35 41.20 -13.45
C SER A 40 -0.30 40.71 -12.15
N ILE A 41 0.09 39.53 -11.67
CA ILE A 41 -0.37 38.90 -10.40
C ILE A 41 -0.11 39.83 -9.19
N SER A 42 0.95 40.63 -9.22
CA SER A 42 1.23 41.63 -8.18
C SER A 42 0.21 42.78 -8.15
N SER A 43 -0.43 43.10 -9.29
CA SER A 43 -1.46 44.13 -9.36
C SER A 43 -2.83 43.65 -8.85
N LEU A 44 -3.09 42.34 -8.87
CA LEU A 44 -4.32 41.74 -8.33
C LEU A 44 -4.29 41.68 -6.80
N TRP A 45 -3.14 41.32 -6.22
CA TRP A 45 -2.96 41.31 -4.76
C TRP A 45 -2.98 42.70 -4.14
N GLY A 46 -2.35 43.69 -4.79
CA GLY A 46 -2.41 45.09 -4.34
C GLY A 46 -3.83 45.68 -4.38
N LYS A 47 -4.69 45.23 -5.31
CA LYS A 47 -6.09 45.67 -5.40
C LYS A 47 -6.99 44.97 -4.37
N PHE A 48 -6.72 43.71 -4.05
CA PHE A 48 -7.43 42.96 -3.01
C PHE A 48 -7.17 43.53 -1.61
N LEU A 49 -5.93 43.93 -1.31
CA LEU A 49 -5.61 44.57 -0.04
C LEU A 49 -6.24 45.97 0.09
N ARG A 50 -6.25 46.75 -0.98
CA ARG A 50 -6.91 48.06 -1.02
C ARG A 50 -8.44 47.97 -0.92
N TRP A 51 -9.02 46.85 -1.35
CA TRP A 51 -10.44 46.54 -1.18
C TRP A 51 -10.80 46.21 0.28
N LEU A 52 -9.93 45.47 0.99
CA LEU A 52 -10.08 45.22 2.43
C LEU A 52 -9.93 46.50 3.26
N GLU A 53 -9.12 47.46 2.81
CA GLU A 53 -8.90 48.75 3.48
C GLU A 53 -10.03 49.78 3.25
N MET A 54 -10.90 49.57 2.24
CA MET A 54 -11.96 50.52 1.85
C MET A 54 -13.39 50.05 2.13
N SER A 55 -13.59 48.86 2.67
CA SER A 55 -14.92 48.36 3.07
C SER A 55 -15.39 49.03 4.36
N ASP A 56 -16.13 50.15 4.21
CA ASP A 56 -16.90 50.81 5.28
C ASP A 56 -17.84 49.80 5.98
N ALA A 57 -17.81 49.81 7.31
CA ALA A 57 -18.47 48.84 8.20
C ALA A 57 -20.01 48.94 8.27
N ASP A 58 -20.64 49.90 7.58
CA ASP A 58 -22.07 50.23 7.77
C ASP A 58 -22.99 49.86 6.59
N LYS A 59 -22.53 49.02 5.64
CA LYS A 59 -23.42 48.40 4.65
C LYS A 59 -23.23 46.87 4.63
N PRO A 60 -24.28 46.07 4.90
CA PRO A 60 -24.16 44.62 4.88
C PRO A 60 -23.83 44.13 3.48
N PHE A 61 -22.80 43.30 3.42
CA PHE A 61 -22.12 42.78 2.22
C PHE A 61 -22.94 41.75 1.42
N ILE A 62 -24.14 41.41 1.89
CA ILE A 62 -25.04 40.45 1.26
C ILE A 62 -26.40 41.11 1.23
N LEU A 63 -26.86 41.48 0.03
CA LEU A 63 -28.28 41.76 -0.17
C LEU A 63 -29.05 40.50 0.26
N PRO A 64 -30.12 40.61 1.09
CA PRO A 64 -30.98 39.47 1.34
C PRO A 64 -31.44 38.88 -0.01
N PRO A 65 -31.71 37.56 -0.08
CA PRO A 65 -32.21 36.95 -1.31
C PRO A 65 -33.35 37.82 -1.83
N LYS A 66 -33.36 38.13 -3.14
CA LYS A 66 -34.59 38.59 -3.79
C LYS A 66 -35.68 37.63 -3.33
N ASP A 67 -36.81 38.15 -2.85
CA ASP A 67 -37.99 37.34 -2.55
C ASP A 67 -38.15 36.33 -3.68
N ILE A 68 -37.95 35.05 -3.35
CA ILE A 68 -38.06 33.98 -4.33
C ILE A 68 -39.54 33.92 -4.66
N ASP A 69 -39.87 34.25 -5.92
CA ASP A 69 -41.14 33.94 -6.55
C ASP A 69 -41.57 32.52 -6.11
N GLU A 70 -42.83 32.36 -5.72
CA GLU A 70 -43.43 31.14 -5.17
C GLU A 70 -42.77 29.83 -5.66
N TYR A 71 -42.36 28.96 -4.73
CA TYR A 71 -41.89 27.63 -5.08
C TYR A 71 -42.94 26.92 -5.94
N PRO A 72 -42.60 26.48 -7.18
CA PRO A 72 -43.56 25.79 -8.01
C PRO A 72 -43.96 24.49 -7.32
N SER A 73 -45.27 24.24 -7.20
CA SER A 73 -45.79 23.01 -6.60
C SER A 73 -45.04 21.78 -7.12
N PHE A 74 -44.57 20.92 -6.22
CA PHE A 74 -43.77 19.74 -6.59
C PHE A 74 -44.46 18.86 -7.64
N SER A 75 -45.80 18.78 -7.56
CA SER A 75 -46.62 18.05 -8.54
C SER A 75 -46.44 18.59 -9.97
N ILE A 76 -46.39 19.91 -10.14
CA ILE A 76 -46.16 20.58 -11.43
C ILE A 76 -44.73 20.33 -11.91
N THR A 77 -43.75 20.48 -11.00
CA THR A 77 -42.34 20.24 -11.30
C THR A 77 -42.09 18.80 -11.80
N ARG A 78 -42.73 17.80 -11.16
CA ARG A 78 -42.64 16.39 -11.58
C ARG A 78 -43.34 16.14 -12.91
N GLU A 79 -44.51 16.73 -13.14
CA GLU A 79 -45.24 16.55 -14.40
C GLU A 79 -44.50 17.17 -15.58
N ASN A 80 -43.91 18.35 -15.38
CA ASN A 80 -43.06 19.00 -16.37
C ASN A 80 -41.85 18.13 -16.74
N LEU A 81 -41.20 17.51 -15.74
CA LEU A 81 -40.11 16.55 -15.99
C LEU A 81 -40.59 15.39 -16.86
N ARG A 82 -41.71 14.75 -16.52
CA ARG A 82 -42.27 13.61 -17.27
C ARG A 82 -42.61 14.00 -18.70
N HIS A 83 -43.27 15.14 -18.88
CA HIS A 83 -43.63 15.65 -20.19
C HIS A 83 -42.38 15.93 -21.04
N SER A 84 -41.39 16.65 -20.49
CA SER A 84 -40.16 16.96 -21.21
C SER A 84 -39.37 15.71 -21.58
N ILE A 85 -39.23 14.73 -20.69
CA ILE A 85 -38.51 13.48 -20.97
C ILE A 85 -39.25 12.59 -21.98
N SER A 86 -40.58 12.44 -21.84
CA SER A 86 -41.38 11.63 -22.76
C SER A 86 -41.42 12.19 -24.19
N SER A 87 -41.22 13.51 -24.35
CA SER A 87 -41.14 14.18 -25.65
C SER A 87 -39.79 14.01 -26.37
N LEU A 88 -38.76 13.50 -25.69
CA LEU A 88 -37.43 13.31 -26.29
C LEU A 88 -37.39 12.12 -27.24
N ALA A 89 -36.56 12.24 -28.27
CA ALA A 89 -36.13 11.08 -29.04
C ALA A 89 -35.19 10.19 -28.19
N VAL A 90 -35.29 8.86 -28.33
CA VAL A 90 -34.51 7.84 -27.58
C VAL A 90 -32.98 8.03 -27.68
N SER A 91 -32.49 8.71 -28.72
CA SER A 91 -31.06 8.99 -28.92
C SER A 91 -30.51 10.18 -28.14
N ASP A 92 -31.35 11.02 -27.52
CA ASP A 92 -30.93 12.30 -26.95
C ASP A 92 -30.52 12.22 -25.46
N LYS A 93 -29.36 11.60 -25.23
CA LYS A 93 -28.83 11.32 -23.89
C LYS A 93 -28.37 12.57 -23.13
N SER A 94 -27.87 13.59 -23.83
CA SER A 94 -27.41 14.84 -23.23
C SER A 94 -28.58 15.67 -22.73
N THR A 95 -29.61 15.84 -23.56
CA THR A 95 -30.78 16.64 -23.18
C THR A 95 -31.55 16.00 -22.05
N ALA A 96 -31.65 14.66 -22.02
CA ALA A 96 -32.23 13.95 -20.88
C ALA A 96 -31.52 14.24 -19.55
N LEU A 97 -30.18 14.34 -19.57
CA LEU A 97 -29.39 14.69 -18.37
C LEU A 97 -29.60 16.16 -17.98
N GLU A 98 -29.64 17.09 -18.93
CA GLU A 98 -29.87 18.51 -18.66
C GLU A 98 -31.26 18.77 -18.05
N ILE A 99 -32.31 18.13 -18.59
CA ILE A 99 -33.67 18.22 -18.04
C ILE A 99 -33.71 17.67 -16.61
N CYS A 100 -33.09 16.52 -16.37
CA CYS A 100 -33.04 15.93 -15.03
C CYS A 100 -32.20 16.79 -14.06
N GLN A 101 -31.17 17.48 -14.54
CA GLN A 101 -30.37 18.40 -13.73
C GLN A 101 -31.19 19.63 -13.32
N ALA A 102 -32.00 20.19 -14.23
CA ALA A 102 -32.91 21.28 -13.90
C ALA A 102 -33.94 20.86 -12.83
N PHE A 103 -34.53 19.67 -12.98
CA PHE A 103 -35.40 19.09 -11.95
C PHE A 103 -34.70 18.95 -10.59
N CYS A 104 -33.44 18.48 -10.58
CA CYS A 104 -32.66 18.36 -9.35
C CYS A 104 -32.49 19.71 -8.64
N VAL A 105 -32.19 20.78 -9.39
CA VAL A 105 -32.03 22.13 -8.83
C VAL A 105 -33.33 22.60 -8.16
N THR A 106 -34.47 22.43 -8.84
CA THR A 106 -35.77 22.80 -8.25
C THR A 106 -36.11 21.96 -7.01
N VAL A 107 -35.80 20.67 -7.00
CA VAL A 107 -35.99 19.82 -5.81
C VAL A 107 -35.08 20.27 -4.65
N GLN A 108 -33.82 20.63 -4.93
CA GLN A 108 -32.89 21.14 -3.93
C GLN A 108 -33.40 22.43 -3.29
N GLU A 109 -33.85 23.38 -4.09
CA GLU A 109 -34.46 24.64 -3.63
C GLU A 109 -35.70 24.39 -2.77
N GLY A 110 -36.57 23.47 -3.19
CA GLY A 110 -37.77 23.09 -2.44
C GLY A 110 -37.47 22.51 -1.06
N ILE A 111 -36.46 21.63 -0.96
CA ILE A 111 -35.99 21.08 0.33
C ILE A 111 -35.41 22.20 1.20
N LEU A 112 -34.57 23.08 0.65
CA LEU A 112 -33.98 24.20 1.39
C LEU A 112 -35.01 25.20 1.91
N MET A 113 -36.13 25.36 1.20
CA MET A 113 -37.24 26.21 1.60
C MET A 113 -38.26 25.51 2.53
N GLY A 114 -38.11 24.21 2.80
CA GLY A 114 -39.08 23.43 3.58
C GLY A 114 -40.42 23.24 2.88
N GLN A 115 -40.44 23.30 1.54
CA GLN A 115 -41.64 23.20 0.71
C GLN A 115 -41.89 21.78 0.17
N ILE A 116 -40.92 20.88 0.32
CA ILE A 116 -41.04 19.47 -0.08
C ILE A 116 -41.38 18.62 1.15
N SER A 117 -42.44 17.84 1.06
CA SER A 117 -42.80 16.84 2.07
C SER A 117 -41.92 15.59 1.97
N THR A 118 -41.91 14.74 3.00
CA THR A 118 -41.21 13.44 2.96
C THR A 118 -41.71 12.54 1.82
N GLU A 119 -43.02 12.56 1.53
CA GLU A 119 -43.63 11.79 0.45
C GLU A 119 -43.24 12.32 -0.93
N ASP A 120 -43.17 13.65 -1.07
CA ASP A 120 -42.71 14.30 -2.30
C ASP A 120 -41.22 14.03 -2.55
N MET A 121 -40.38 14.05 -1.50
CA MET A 121 -38.98 13.65 -1.60
C MET A 121 -38.87 12.21 -2.09
N LEU A 122 -39.60 11.25 -1.49
CA LEU A 122 -39.58 9.86 -1.93
C LEU A 122 -40.06 9.72 -3.39
N SER A 123 -41.08 10.48 -3.77
CA SER A 123 -41.56 10.56 -5.15
C SER A 123 -40.53 11.18 -6.11
N ALA A 124 -39.67 12.07 -5.61
CA ALA A 124 -38.60 12.69 -6.40
C ALA A 124 -37.46 11.71 -6.70
N LEU A 125 -37.25 10.68 -5.86
CA LEU A 125 -36.18 9.69 -6.03
C LEU A 125 -36.47 8.72 -7.18
N ASP A 126 -37.74 8.54 -7.54
CA ASP A 126 -38.18 7.85 -8.77
C ASP A 126 -39.33 8.62 -9.46
N PRO A 127 -39.00 9.73 -10.15
CA PRO A 127 -40.02 10.66 -10.61
C PRO A 127 -40.68 10.23 -11.92
N PHE A 128 -40.24 9.15 -12.55
CA PHE A 128 -40.62 8.78 -13.92
C PHE A 128 -41.90 7.94 -13.96
N ASP A 129 -42.67 8.13 -15.03
CA ASP A 129 -43.79 7.26 -15.38
C ASP A 129 -43.37 6.24 -16.44
N SER A 130 -44.29 5.33 -16.82
CA SER A 130 -43.98 4.29 -17.81
C SER A 130 -43.55 4.85 -19.17
N ALA A 131 -44.03 6.04 -19.57
CA ALA A 131 -43.62 6.68 -20.81
C ALA A 131 -42.18 7.21 -20.73
N SER A 132 -41.85 7.92 -19.67
CA SER A 132 -40.50 8.43 -19.43
C SER A 132 -39.47 7.30 -19.31
N HIS A 133 -39.82 6.21 -18.60
CA HIS A 133 -38.96 5.03 -18.47
C HIS A 133 -38.59 4.39 -19.81
N ARG A 134 -39.45 4.44 -20.83
CA ARG A 134 -39.11 3.93 -22.16
C ARG A 134 -37.98 4.71 -22.81
N ILE A 135 -37.93 6.02 -22.60
CA ILE A 135 -36.89 6.91 -23.14
C ILE A 135 -35.57 6.71 -22.40
N ILE A 136 -35.61 6.64 -21.06
CA ILE A 136 -34.42 6.43 -20.22
C ILE A 136 -34.06 4.94 -20.00
N SER A 137 -34.62 4.04 -20.81
CA SER A 137 -34.45 2.59 -20.69
C SER A 137 -33.01 2.12 -20.94
N ASP A 138 -32.16 2.96 -21.54
CA ASP A 138 -30.71 2.72 -21.58
C ASP A 138 -30.16 2.67 -20.15
N MET A 139 -29.74 1.46 -19.74
CA MET A 139 -29.16 1.16 -18.43
C MET A 139 -28.08 2.15 -17.97
N ARG A 140 -27.25 2.69 -18.89
CA ARG A 140 -26.20 3.65 -18.54
C ARG A 140 -26.75 5.04 -18.29
N VAL A 141 -27.78 5.46 -19.03
CA VAL A 141 -28.41 6.78 -18.88
C VAL A 141 -29.30 6.78 -17.64
N GLY A 142 -30.19 5.81 -17.51
CA GLY A 142 -31.04 5.65 -16.33
C GLY A 142 -30.23 5.58 -15.04
N ALA A 143 -29.17 4.77 -14.99
CA ALA A 143 -28.33 4.68 -13.79
C ALA A 143 -27.65 6.02 -13.42
N LYS A 144 -27.23 6.82 -14.40
CA LYS A 144 -26.67 8.15 -14.17
C LYS A 144 -27.73 9.14 -13.67
N VAL A 145 -28.91 9.14 -14.28
CA VAL A 145 -30.03 10.01 -13.88
C VAL A 145 -30.44 9.73 -12.44
N PHE A 146 -30.70 8.46 -12.07
CA PHE A 146 -31.04 8.11 -10.70
C PHE A 146 -29.90 8.39 -9.71
N ALA A 147 -28.64 8.22 -10.11
CA ALA A 147 -27.50 8.61 -9.28
C ALA A 147 -27.45 10.12 -9.02
N MET A 148 -27.70 10.93 -10.05
CA MET A 148 -27.72 12.39 -9.97
C MET A 148 -28.84 12.86 -9.03
N ILE A 149 -30.07 12.40 -9.24
CA ILE A 149 -31.22 12.74 -8.39
C ILE A 149 -30.93 12.43 -6.91
N ARG A 150 -30.47 11.21 -6.61
CA ARG A 150 -30.17 10.78 -5.23
C ARG A 150 -29.04 11.60 -4.61
N SER A 151 -27.99 11.91 -5.37
CA SER A 151 -26.92 12.79 -4.91
C SER A 151 -27.45 14.18 -4.59
N SER A 152 -28.24 14.76 -5.50
CA SER A 152 -28.82 16.11 -5.36
C SER A 152 -29.73 16.22 -4.13
N VAL A 153 -30.60 15.23 -3.90
CA VAL A 153 -31.46 15.19 -2.70
C VAL A 153 -30.60 15.08 -1.44
N SER A 154 -29.64 14.17 -1.40
CA SER A 154 -28.76 14.04 -0.21
C SER A 154 -27.93 15.30 0.06
N GLU A 155 -27.48 16.01 -0.99
CA GLU A 155 -26.83 17.33 -0.92
C GLU A 155 -27.77 18.38 -0.33
N ALA A 156 -29.04 18.39 -0.75
CA ALA A 156 -30.03 19.32 -0.23
C ALA A 156 -30.26 19.12 1.27
N LEU A 157 -30.38 17.86 1.71
CA LEU A 157 -30.55 17.53 3.13
C LEU A 157 -29.35 18.00 3.96
N GLU A 158 -28.11 17.73 3.50
CA GLU A 158 -26.89 18.21 4.14
C GLU A 158 -26.85 19.75 4.20
N ALA A 159 -27.16 20.43 3.10
CA ALA A 159 -27.18 21.89 3.03
C ALA A 159 -28.28 22.51 3.92
N ALA A 160 -29.46 21.89 3.97
CA ALA A 160 -30.55 22.30 4.84
C ALA A 160 -30.18 22.12 6.31
N GLN A 161 -29.54 21.00 6.68
CA GLN A 161 -29.07 20.81 8.05
C GLN A 161 -28.10 21.90 8.53
N MET A 162 -27.25 22.41 7.63
CA MET A 162 -26.29 23.46 7.96
C MET A 162 -26.92 24.86 8.00
N SER A 163 -27.92 25.12 7.16
CA SER A 163 -28.46 26.48 6.95
C SER A 163 -29.82 26.71 7.63
N ARG A 164 -30.70 25.72 7.59
CA ARG A 164 -32.09 25.75 8.11
C ARG A 164 -32.51 24.36 8.61
N PRO A 165 -32.06 23.94 9.80
CA PRO A 165 -32.37 22.60 10.34
C PRO A 165 -33.87 22.30 10.37
N ASP A 166 -34.69 23.30 10.66
CA ASP A 166 -36.16 23.16 10.76
C ASP A 166 -36.84 22.89 9.40
N ALA A 167 -36.15 23.09 8.29
CA ALA A 167 -36.71 22.85 6.95
C ALA A 167 -36.83 21.35 6.62
N VAL A 168 -36.09 20.48 7.32
CA VAL A 168 -36.05 19.05 7.05
C VAL A 168 -36.48 18.28 8.31
N PRO A 169 -37.64 17.62 8.30
CA PRO A 169 -38.08 16.82 9.43
C PRO A 169 -37.25 15.53 9.57
N ASP A 170 -37.14 15.03 10.80
CA ASP A 170 -36.41 13.80 11.16
C ASP A 170 -36.88 12.56 10.35
N GLU A 171 -38.18 12.51 10.01
CA GLU A 171 -38.78 11.47 9.18
C GLU A 171 -38.19 11.44 7.76
N MET A 172 -37.85 12.61 7.21
CA MET A 172 -37.29 12.74 5.85
C MET A 172 -35.88 12.14 5.79
N TRP A 173 -35.06 12.39 6.83
CA TRP A 173 -33.75 11.77 6.98
C TRP A 173 -33.84 10.25 7.06
N THR A 174 -34.76 9.74 7.87
CA THR A 174 -35.00 8.30 8.06
C THR A 174 -35.48 7.65 6.76
N ALA A 175 -36.42 8.28 6.06
CA ALA A 175 -36.95 7.81 4.79
C ALA A 175 -35.86 7.72 3.71
N MET A 176 -35.04 8.77 3.57
CA MET A 176 -33.94 8.79 2.61
C MET A 176 -32.88 7.74 2.95
N PHE A 177 -32.55 7.55 4.23
CA PHE A 177 -31.63 6.51 4.68
C PHE A 177 -32.14 5.11 4.33
N ASN A 178 -33.39 4.80 4.67
CA ASN A 178 -33.99 3.50 4.39
C ASN A 178 -34.06 3.23 2.88
N PHE A 179 -34.39 4.25 2.08
CA PHE A 179 -34.37 4.15 0.63
C PHE A 179 -32.97 3.78 0.11
N VAL A 180 -31.93 4.55 0.48
CA VAL A 180 -30.55 4.26 0.07
C VAL A 180 -30.09 2.88 0.54
N ALA A 181 -30.47 2.47 1.75
CA ALA A 181 -30.11 1.17 2.30
C ALA A 181 -30.77 0.01 1.53
N SER A 182 -32.02 0.17 1.07
CA SER A 182 -32.79 -0.85 0.35
C SER A 182 -32.28 -1.15 -1.07
N ILE A 183 -31.62 -0.19 -1.72
CA ILE A 183 -31.19 -0.31 -3.13
C ILE A 183 -29.96 -1.21 -3.29
N ASN A 184 -29.33 -1.62 -2.19
CA ASN A 184 -28.36 -2.72 -2.14
C ASN A 184 -27.14 -2.57 -3.10
N GLY A 185 -26.54 -1.37 -3.14
CA GLY A 185 -25.09 -1.26 -3.35
C GLY A 185 -24.60 -0.98 -4.78
N ARG A 186 -25.21 -0.04 -5.50
CA ARG A 186 -24.54 0.57 -6.67
C ARG A 186 -23.47 1.57 -6.20
N PHE A 187 -22.42 1.78 -7.01
CA PHE A 187 -21.29 2.67 -6.70
C PHE A 187 -21.70 4.08 -6.22
N HIS A 188 -22.77 4.64 -6.78
CA HIS A 188 -23.27 5.97 -6.44
C HIS A 188 -23.95 6.03 -5.06
N ASP A 189 -24.41 4.89 -4.55
CA ASP A 189 -25.17 4.79 -3.30
C ASP A 189 -24.25 4.96 -2.09
N VAL A 190 -22.97 4.61 -2.26
CA VAL A 190 -21.94 4.73 -1.22
C VAL A 190 -21.69 6.19 -0.83
N SER A 191 -21.74 7.12 -1.79
CA SER A 191 -21.61 8.55 -1.48
C SER A 191 -22.82 9.10 -0.76
N CYS A 192 -24.02 8.70 -1.20
CA CYS A 192 -25.26 9.08 -0.54
C CYS A 192 -25.28 8.55 0.90
N PHE A 193 -24.97 7.26 1.10
CA PHE A 193 -24.88 6.66 2.43
C PHE A 193 -23.90 7.39 3.34
N ASN A 194 -22.67 7.64 2.86
CA ASN A 194 -21.69 8.39 3.64
C ASN A 194 -22.21 9.78 4.01
N ARG A 195 -22.80 10.51 3.06
CA ARG A 195 -23.33 11.86 3.32
C ARG A 195 -24.43 11.84 4.36
N LEU A 196 -25.38 10.91 4.24
CA LEU A 196 -26.48 10.76 5.20
C LEU A 196 -25.94 10.48 6.60
N ILE A 197 -25.06 9.48 6.77
CA ILE A 197 -24.51 9.15 8.09
C ILE A 197 -23.67 10.30 8.69
N THR A 198 -22.97 11.06 7.86
CA THR A 198 -22.09 12.16 8.34
C THR A 198 -22.84 13.46 8.64
N SER A 199 -23.99 13.68 8.01
CA SER A 199 -24.73 14.96 8.10
C SER A 199 -26.01 14.86 8.92
N MET A 200 -26.56 13.66 9.11
CA MET A 200 -27.83 13.46 9.81
C MET A 200 -27.76 13.92 11.28
N PRO A 201 -28.84 14.51 11.82
CA PRO A 201 -28.91 14.83 13.24
C PRO A 201 -28.66 13.61 14.13
N LYS A 202 -27.98 13.82 15.26
CA LYS A 202 -27.67 12.73 16.21
C LYS A 202 -28.91 12.05 16.79
N SER A 203 -30.02 12.79 16.95
CA SER A 203 -31.32 12.24 17.38
C SER A 203 -31.79 11.16 16.42
N VAL A 204 -31.86 11.50 15.13
CA VAL A 204 -32.28 10.58 14.06
C VAL A 204 -31.29 9.45 13.88
N SER A 205 -29.99 9.76 13.90
CA SER A 205 -28.96 8.75 13.68
C SER A 205 -28.99 7.65 14.74
N ALA A 206 -29.36 7.95 15.99
CA ALA A 206 -29.46 6.97 17.07
C ALA A 206 -30.62 5.97 16.85
N ASP A 207 -31.69 6.41 16.17
CA ASP A 207 -32.90 5.62 15.92
C ASP A 207 -32.78 4.73 14.66
N ILE A 208 -31.71 4.90 13.87
CA ILE A 208 -31.45 4.03 12.72
C ILE A 208 -31.31 2.56 13.17
N SER A 209 -32.05 1.68 12.50
CA SER A 209 -31.96 0.24 12.72
C SER A 209 -30.56 -0.31 12.46
N LYS A 210 -30.01 -0.97 13.49
CA LYS A 210 -28.73 -1.71 13.41
C LYS A 210 -28.76 -2.81 12.35
N ASP A 211 -29.93 -3.40 12.07
CA ASP A 211 -30.10 -4.41 11.03
C ASP A 211 -29.99 -3.82 9.63
N THR A 212 -30.52 -2.62 9.43
CA THR A 212 -30.42 -1.90 8.14
C THR A 212 -28.97 -1.53 7.86
N VAL A 213 -28.25 -0.98 8.84
CA VAL A 213 -26.81 -0.66 8.72
C VAL A 213 -26.00 -1.92 8.42
N PHE A 214 -26.22 -3.01 9.17
CA PHE A 214 -25.52 -4.28 8.95
C PHE A 214 -25.78 -4.83 7.56
N THR A 215 -27.04 -4.85 7.12
CA THR A 215 -27.41 -5.38 5.80
C THR A 215 -26.76 -4.57 4.68
N TYR A 216 -26.79 -3.24 4.77
CA TYR A 216 -26.14 -2.38 3.78
C TYR A 216 -24.64 -2.62 3.71
N VAL A 217 -23.94 -2.60 4.85
CA VAL A 217 -22.48 -2.79 4.92
C VAL A 217 -22.11 -4.19 4.43
N LYS A 218 -22.85 -5.23 4.83
CA LYS A 218 -22.66 -6.60 4.33
C LYS A 218 -22.76 -6.67 2.81
N THR A 219 -23.85 -6.14 2.23
CA THR A 219 -24.06 -6.14 0.78
C THR A 219 -22.96 -5.35 0.06
N PHE A 220 -22.54 -4.21 0.61
CA PHE A 220 -21.42 -3.42 0.09
C PHE A 220 -20.13 -4.24 0.05
N ILE A 221 -19.77 -4.90 1.16
CA ILE A 221 -18.55 -5.70 1.26
C ILE A 221 -18.58 -6.88 0.27
N GLN A 222 -19.73 -7.55 0.14
CA GLN A 222 -19.91 -8.61 -0.86
C GLN A 222 -19.73 -8.08 -2.28
N ALA A 223 -20.33 -6.92 -2.60
CA ALA A 223 -20.17 -6.29 -3.91
C ALA A 223 -18.71 -5.92 -4.19
N GLN A 224 -17.99 -5.33 -3.22
CA GLN A 224 -16.57 -5.02 -3.37
C GLN A 224 -15.70 -6.26 -3.53
N ALA A 225 -16.03 -7.37 -2.88
CA ALA A 225 -15.29 -8.62 -3.01
C ALA A 225 -15.35 -9.20 -4.44
N THR A 226 -16.36 -8.86 -5.24
CA THR A 226 -16.46 -9.31 -6.65
C THR A 226 -15.64 -8.47 -7.64
N ARG A 227 -15.11 -7.32 -7.20
CA ARG A 227 -14.43 -6.35 -8.07
C ARG A 227 -12.92 -6.44 -7.92
N ASP A 228 -12.19 -5.96 -8.93
CA ASP A 228 -10.74 -5.80 -8.82
C ASP A 228 -10.40 -4.64 -7.87
N HIS A 229 -9.75 -4.97 -6.75
CA HIS A 229 -9.33 -4.00 -5.74
C HIS A 229 -8.26 -2.99 -6.21
N ARG A 230 -7.67 -3.22 -7.39
CA ARG A 230 -6.78 -2.27 -8.08
C ARG A 230 -7.54 -1.15 -8.77
N ASN A 231 -8.85 -1.29 -8.94
CA ASN A 231 -9.69 -0.23 -9.49
C ASN A 231 -9.70 0.97 -8.52
N PRO A 232 -9.42 2.20 -8.97
CA PRO A 232 -9.34 3.39 -8.08
C PRO A 232 -10.65 3.68 -7.35
N SER A 233 -11.78 3.29 -7.94
CA SER A 233 -13.10 3.43 -7.31
C SER A 233 -13.24 2.56 -6.04
N TRP A 234 -12.43 1.51 -5.91
CA TRP A 234 -12.53 0.52 -4.85
C TRP A 234 -12.00 1.05 -3.51
N PRO A 235 -10.75 1.57 -3.39
CA PRO A 235 -10.29 2.24 -2.17
C PRO A 235 -11.13 3.46 -1.80
N TRP A 236 -11.60 4.22 -2.80
CA TRP A 236 -12.45 5.39 -2.57
C TRP A 236 -13.80 5.01 -1.95
N CYS A 237 -14.43 3.92 -2.41
CA CYS A 237 -15.63 3.38 -1.81
C CYS A 237 -15.39 2.93 -0.36
N CYS A 238 -14.31 2.21 -0.10
CA CYS A 238 -13.95 1.79 1.25
C CYS A 238 -13.68 2.99 2.17
N PHE A 239 -13.06 4.05 1.65
CA PHE A 239 -12.87 5.31 2.38
C PHE A 239 -14.19 5.96 2.78
N LYS A 240 -15.14 6.06 1.85
CA LYS A 240 -16.47 6.62 2.13
C LYS A 240 -17.22 5.81 3.18
N ILE A 241 -17.27 4.48 3.05
CA ILE A 241 -17.92 3.66 4.07
C ILE A 241 -17.18 3.75 5.40
N GLY A 242 -15.85 3.62 5.43
CA GLY A 242 -15.06 3.71 6.67
C GLY A 242 -15.23 5.04 7.40
N THR A 243 -15.29 6.15 6.66
CA THR A 243 -15.59 7.48 7.23
C THR A 243 -16.99 7.52 7.85
N ALA A 244 -17.99 6.95 7.16
CA ALA A 244 -19.35 6.83 7.68
C ALA A 244 -19.39 5.99 8.97
N LEU A 245 -18.65 4.87 9.03
CA LEU A 245 -18.60 4.03 10.22
C LEU A 245 -18.04 4.77 11.44
N GLY A 246 -17.10 5.69 11.23
CA GLY A 246 -16.54 6.55 12.29
C GLY A 246 -17.53 7.60 12.84
N HIS A 247 -18.68 7.81 12.20
CA HIS A 247 -19.73 8.73 12.66
C HIS A 247 -20.93 8.00 13.31
N LEU A 248 -20.97 6.67 13.26
CA LEU A 248 -21.97 5.89 13.98
C LEU A 248 -21.77 6.02 15.50
N ASP A 249 -22.86 5.89 16.25
CA ASP A 249 -22.74 5.82 17.71
C ASP A 249 -21.97 4.56 18.15
N GLU A 250 -21.39 4.60 19.35
CA GLU A 250 -20.55 3.53 19.86
C GLU A 250 -21.29 2.17 19.92
N LYS A 251 -22.57 2.16 20.29
CA LYS A 251 -23.37 0.92 20.39
C LYS A 251 -23.68 0.35 19.00
N GLN A 252 -24.01 1.20 18.02
CA GLN A 252 -24.20 0.83 16.62
C GLN A 252 -22.91 0.27 16.03
N ARG A 253 -21.78 0.95 16.27
CA ARG A 253 -20.47 0.56 15.75
C ARG A 253 -20.00 -0.78 16.32
N ILE A 254 -20.07 -0.98 17.64
CA ILE A 254 -19.73 -2.26 18.28
C ILE A 254 -20.63 -3.39 17.76
N SER A 255 -21.94 -3.14 17.66
CA SER A 255 -22.89 -4.12 17.12
C SER A 255 -22.59 -4.49 15.67
N LEU A 256 -22.28 -3.50 14.83
CA LEU A 256 -21.94 -3.71 13.42
C LEU A 256 -20.66 -4.52 13.30
N PHE A 257 -19.61 -4.15 14.03
CA PHE A 257 -18.30 -4.76 13.95
C PHE A 257 -18.35 -6.22 14.41
N SER A 258 -19.04 -6.49 15.52
CA SER A 258 -19.25 -7.86 16.01
C SER A 258 -19.95 -8.74 14.97
N ARG A 259 -21.07 -8.26 14.40
CA ARG A 259 -21.83 -9.01 13.38
C ARG A 259 -21.05 -9.19 12.07
N MET A 260 -20.32 -8.17 11.62
CA MET A 260 -19.50 -8.26 10.40
C MET A 260 -18.33 -9.23 10.59
N ASN A 261 -17.65 -9.20 11.74
CA ASN A 261 -16.58 -10.15 12.04
C ASN A 261 -17.12 -11.58 12.12
N GLN A 262 -18.27 -11.79 12.77
CA GLN A 262 -18.94 -13.10 12.80
C GLN A 262 -19.35 -13.55 11.39
N TYR A 263 -19.88 -12.65 10.56
CA TYR A 263 -20.22 -12.94 9.18
C TYR A 263 -18.98 -13.42 8.41
N ILE A 264 -17.88 -12.65 8.42
CA ILE A 264 -16.64 -12.95 7.69
C ILE A 264 -16.02 -14.28 8.11
N GLN A 265 -16.04 -14.59 9.41
CA GLN A 265 -15.52 -15.87 9.92
C GLN A 265 -16.34 -17.06 9.42
N ASN A 266 -17.67 -16.90 9.34
CA ASN A 266 -18.61 -17.98 9.06
C ASN A 266 -19.08 -18.06 7.59
N VAL A 267 -18.63 -17.18 6.69
CA VAL A 267 -19.03 -17.24 5.27
C VAL A 267 -18.59 -18.58 4.68
N ARG A 268 -19.56 -19.39 4.26
CA ARG A 268 -19.33 -20.60 3.45
C ARG A 268 -19.09 -20.19 2.01
N CYS A 269 -17.86 -19.90 1.67
CA CYS A 269 -17.41 -19.59 0.32
C CYS A 269 -16.02 -20.19 0.07
N ASP A 270 -15.58 -20.17 -1.19
CA ASP A 270 -14.22 -20.57 -1.54
C ASP A 270 -13.18 -19.62 -0.89
N ALA A 271 -11.92 -20.08 -0.82
CA ALA A 271 -10.85 -19.35 -0.15
C ALA A 271 -10.58 -17.96 -0.77
N ASP A 272 -10.71 -17.81 -2.09
CA ASP A 272 -10.47 -16.53 -2.77
C ASP A 272 -11.58 -15.52 -2.46
N THR A 273 -12.85 -15.95 -2.51
CA THR A 273 -13.98 -15.10 -2.09
C THR A 273 -13.86 -14.71 -0.62
N LYS A 274 -13.46 -15.63 0.26
CA LYS A 274 -13.26 -15.34 1.69
C LYS A 274 -12.15 -14.32 1.90
N MET A 275 -11.02 -14.46 1.20
CA MET A 275 -9.92 -13.51 1.22
C MET A 275 -10.36 -12.12 0.75
N LYS A 276 -11.04 -12.02 -0.41
CA LYS A 276 -11.50 -10.74 -0.98
C LYS A 276 -12.52 -10.03 -0.07
N THR A 277 -13.45 -10.80 0.52
CA THR A 277 -14.43 -10.29 1.48
C THR A 277 -13.76 -9.76 2.74
N SER A 278 -12.82 -10.54 3.29
CA SER A 278 -12.01 -10.15 4.44
C SER A 278 -11.20 -8.88 4.16
N PHE A 279 -10.64 -8.76 2.95
CA PHE A 279 -9.85 -7.60 2.56
C PHE A 279 -10.68 -6.34 2.38
N ALA A 280 -11.84 -6.45 1.74
CA ALA A 280 -12.78 -5.33 1.61
C ALA A 280 -13.18 -4.79 3.00
N TRP A 281 -13.43 -5.69 3.96
CA TRP A 281 -13.78 -5.29 5.32
C TRP A 281 -12.61 -4.65 6.05
N LEU A 282 -11.43 -5.27 6.03
CA LEU A 282 -10.23 -4.71 6.65
C LEU A 282 -9.87 -3.33 6.08
N LEU A 283 -9.96 -3.14 4.76
CA LEU A 283 -9.69 -1.82 4.18
C LEU A 283 -10.73 -0.79 4.61
N THR A 284 -12.01 -1.17 4.70
CA THR A 284 -13.07 -0.29 5.18
C THR A 284 -12.82 0.13 6.63
N GLN A 285 -12.45 -0.81 7.51
CA GLN A 285 -12.09 -0.53 8.90
C GLN A 285 -10.80 0.29 9.02
N ALA A 286 -9.84 0.13 8.11
CA ALA A 286 -8.61 0.91 8.13
C ALA A 286 -8.88 2.41 7.93
N TYR A 287 -9.96 2.78 7.23
CA TYR A 287 -10.37 4.18 7.06
C TYR A 287 -11.19 4.76 8.22
N ASP A 288 -11.52 3.94 9.23
CA ASP A 288 -12.28 4.40 10.39
C ASP A 288 -11.39 5.22 11.33
N THR A 289 -11.69 6.51 11.45
CA THR A 289 -10.95 7.48 12.27
C THR A 289 -11.12 7.26 13.78
N GLN A 290 -12.16 6.53 14.20
CA GLN A 290 -12.40 6.20 15.60
C GLN A 290 -11.76 4.87 15.99
N LEU A 291 -11.07 4.18 15.08
CA LEU A 291 -10.38 2.92 15.36
C LEU A 291 -8.90 3.21 15.61
N SER A 292 -8.39 2.84 16.78
CA SER A 292 -6.97 2.98 17.07
C SER A 292 -6.13 1.97 16.26
N THR A 293 -4.86 2.29 16.03
CA THR A 293 -3.93 1.43 15.30
C THR A 293 -3.72 0.08 16.00
N GLU A 294 -3.72 0.06 17.34
CA GLU A 294 -3.62 -1.18 18.13
C GLU A 294 -4.86 -2.07 17.98
N SER A 295 -6.06 -1.48 18.10
CA SER A 295 -7.31 -2.21 17.90
C SER A 295 -7.43 -2.73 16.47
N PHE A 296 -7.07 -1.91 15.48
CA PHE A 296 -7.05 -2.36 14.09
C PHE A 296 -6.05 -3.50 13.88
N THR A 297 -4.85 -3.45 14.45
CA THR A 297 -3.84 -4.51 14.33
C THR A 297 -4.34 -5.82 14.94
N THR A 298 -5.05 -5.76 16.06
CA THR A 298 -5.69 -6.94 16.67
C THR A 298 -6.72 -7.55 15.74
N ILE A 299 -7.59 -6.73 15.14
CA ILE A 299 -8.58 -7.15 14.15
C ILE A 299 -7.90 -7.75 12.91
N TYR A 300 -6.85 -7.10 12.41
CA TYR A 300 -6.06 -7.58 11.29
C TYR A 300 -5.54 -8.99 11.56
N LYS A 301 -4.89 -9.23 12.71
CA LYS A 301 -4.35 -10.55 13.08
C LYS A 301 -5.44 -11.62 13.20
N GLN A 302 -6.61 -11.25 13.73
CA GLN A 302 -7.75 -12.16 13.85
C GLN A 302 -8.33 -12.56 12.49
N ILE A 303 -8.38 -11.63 11.53
CA ILE A 303 -8.97 -11.83 10.21
C ILE A 303 -7.97 -12.40 9.21
N SER A 304 -6.69 -12.00 9.28
CA SER A 304 -5.67 -12.34 8.29
C SER A 304 -5.27 -13.81 8.33
N GLY A 305 -5.09 -14.39 9.53
CA GLY A 305 -4.96 -15.85 9.77
C GLY A 305 -4.24 -16.65 8.66
N GLN A 306 -4.79 -17.81 8.28
CA GLN A 306 -4.29 -18.61 7.14
C GLN A 306 -4.86 -18.19 5.78
N TYR A 307 -5.71 -17.16 5.73
CA TYR A 307 -6.61 -16.91 4.59
C TYR A 307 -6.30 -15.63 3.81
N MET A 308 -5.49 -14.72 4.35
CA MET A 308 -4.99 -13.56 3.61
C MET A 308 -3.73 -13.91 2.85
N ASP A 309 -3.69 -13.56 1.56
CA ASP A 309 -2.41 -13.41 0.91
C ASP A 309 -1.77 -12.09 1.37
N HIS A 310 -0.55 -12.19 1.89
CA HIS A 310 0.24 -11.01 2.28
C HIS A 310 0.82 -10.36 1.01
N ASN A 311 -0.09 -9.91 0.14
CA ASN A 311 0.23 -9.25 -1.10
C ASN A 311 0.63 -7.81 -0.79
N GLY A 312 1.84 -7.43 -1.19
CA GLY A 312 2.38 -6.10 -0.89
C GLY A 312 1.53 -4.93 -1.35
N TYR A 313 0.71 -5.11 -2.39
CA TYR A 313 -0.24 -4.08 -2.82
C TYR A 313 -1.40 -3.90 -1.82
N ARG A 314 -1.94 -4.99 -1.27
CA ARG A 314 -2.99 -4.93 -0.25
C ARG A 314 -2.46 -4.33 1.05
N ILE A 315 -1.26 -4.72 1.46
CA ILE A 315 -0.57 -4.12 2.62
C ILE A 315 -0.37 -2.63 2.42
N TRP A 316 0.08 -2.21 1.24
CA TRP A 316 0.19 -0.80 0.89
C TRP A 316 -1.17 -0.07 0.99
N GLN A 317 -2.26 -0.66 0.46
CA GLN A 317 -3.61 -0.07 0.58
C GLN A 317 -4.05 0.13 2.03
N LEU A 318 -3.81 -0.86 2.92
CA LEU A 318 -4.11 -0.75 4.35
C LEU A 318 -3.28 0.34 5.02
N ALA A 319 -1.99 0.41 4.71
CA ALA A 319 -1.09 1.42 5.27
C ALA A 319 -1.52 2.85 4.89
N ILE A 320 -1.87 3.07 3.63
CA ILE A 320 -2.37 4.38 3.16
C ILE A 320 -3.70 4.76 3.81
N ALA A 321 -4.59 3.79 4.03
CA ALA A 321 -5.85 4.02 4.72
C ALA A 321 -5.63 4.43 6.18
N ARG A 322 -4.74 3.73 6.91
CA ARG A 322 -4.38 4.09 8.29
C ARG A 322 -3.71 5.45 8.40
N LEU A 323 -2.77 5.75 7.51
CA LEU A 323 -2.11 7.07 7.48
C LEU A 323 -3.12 8.21 7.24
N LEU A 324 -4.18 7.99 6.46
CA LEU A 324 -5.27 8.94 6.31
C LEU A 324 -6.12 9.03 7.58
N SER A 325 -6.53 7.90 8.18
CA SER A 325 -7.39 7.91 9.37
C SER A 325 -6.70 8.55 10.58
N ASP A 326 -5.39 8.34 10.71
CA ASP A 326 -4.56 8.86 11.79
C ASP A 326 -4.16 10.34 11.57
N GLY A 327 -4.55 10.93 10.42
CA GLY A 327 -4.31 12.34 10.10
C GLY A 327 -2.92 12.66 9.57
N PHE A 328 -2.06 11.68 9.32
CA PHE A 328 -0.74 11.89 8.73
C PHE A 328 -0.78 12.20 7.23
N LEU A 329 -1.83 11.78 6.52
CA LEU A 329 -2.09 12.18 5.14
C LEU A 329 -3.33 13.07 5.06
N SER A 330 -3.21 14.22 4.40
CA SER A 330 -4.39 15.01 4.04
C SER A 330 -5.23 14.29 2.97
N LYS A 331 -6.51 14.66 2.84
CA LYS A 331 -7.41 14.10 1.82
C LYS A 331 -6.84 14.23 0.40
N ASP A 332 -6.18 15.34 0.09
CA ASP A 332 -5.58 15.55 -1.23
C ASP A 332 -4.26 14.81 -1.43
N ALA A 333 -3.44 14.67 -0.38
CA ALA A 333 -2.27 13.81 -0.43
C ALA A 333 -2.68 12.34 -0.62
N HIS A 334 -3.70 11.88 0.09
CA HIS A 334 -4.27 10.56 -0.09
C HIS A 334 -4.77 10.34 -1.52
N LYS A 335 -5.53 11.27 -2.10
CA LYS A 335 -5.97 11.18 -3.52
C LYS A 335 -4.79 11.07 -4.48
N ARG A 336 -3.67 11.75 -4.22
CA ARG A 336 -2.47 11.64 -5.06
C ARG A 336 -1.77 10.29 -4.91
N VAL A 337 -1.64 9.79 -3.68
CA VAL A 337 -0.93 8.52 -3.39
C VAL A 337 -1.77 7.30 -3.76
N ALA A 338 -3.04 7.28 -3.37
CA ALA A 338 -4.00 6.22 -3.67
C ALA A 338 -4.60 6.31 -5.09
N GLY A 339 -4.35 7.43 -5.79
CA GLY A 339 -4.91 7.77 -7.09
C GLY A 339 -4.41 6.96 -8.28
N TRP A 340 -5.02 7.26 -9.43
CA TRP A 340 -4.85 6.52 -10.68
C TRP A 340 -3.60 6.97 -11.46
N ASN A 341 -2.47 6.33 -11.18
CA ASN A 341 -1.38 6.23 -12.14
C ASN A 341 -1.32 4.77 -12.62
N PHE A 342 -1.84 4.52 -13.82
CA PHE A 342 -1.90 3.18 -14.44
C PHE A 342 -0.54 2.57 -14.80
N HIS A 343 0.55 3.22 -14.36
CA HIS A 343 1.92 2.83 -14.61
C HIS A 343 2.81 2.82 -13.36
N ASP A 344 2.27 3.04 -12.15
CA ASP A 344 3.08 3.02 -10.93
C ASP A 344 3.16 1.60 -10.32
N SER A 345 4.32 0.99 -10.49
CA SER A 345 4.73 -0.25 -9.82
C SER A 345 4.66 -0.10 -8.29
N LEU A 346 4.51 -1.22 -7.56
CA LEU A 346 4.49 -1.19 -6.08
C LEU A 346 5.70 -0.46 -5.44
N PRO A 347 6.94 -0.63 -5.94
CA PRO A 347 8.09 0.18 -5.51
C PRO A 347 7.87 1.69 -5.62
N GLN A 348 7.36 2.16 -6.77
CA GLN A 348 7.06 3.58 -6.98
C GLN A 348 5.98 4.09 -6.04
N ARG A 349 4.96 3.25 -5.75
CA ARG A 349 3.91 3.61 -4.78
C ARG A 349 4.47 3.83 -3.39
N TRP A 350 5.37 2.97 -2.92
CA TRP A 350 6.06 3.18 -1.66
C TRP A 350 6.92 4.45 -1.65
N ALA A 351 7.65 4.72 -2.73
CA ALA A 351 8.44 5.95 -2.85
C ALA A 351 7.57 7.22 -2.84
N VAL A 352 6.46 7.24 -3.59
CA VAL A 352 5.48 8.35 -3.61
C VAL A 352 4.83 8.53 -2.24
N THR A 353 4.57 7.43 -1.52
CA THR A 353 4.07 7.46 -0.14
C THR A 353 5.06 8.19 0.77
N ILE A 354 6.32 7.74 0.82
CA ILE A 354 7.34 8.38 1.66
C ILE A 354 7.57 9.84 1.26
N LYS A 355 7.64 10.14 -0.04
CA LYS A 355 7.76 11.52 -0.52
C LYS A 355 6.60 12.41 -0.04
N SER A 356 5.38 11.87 -0.03
CA SER A 356 4.20 12.60 0.46
C SER A 356 4.27 12.81 1.98
N LEU A 357 4.69 11.80 2.75
CA LEU A 357 4.89 11.92 4.20
C LEU A 357 5.99 12.92 4.55
N SER A 358 7.07 12.98 3.77
CA SER A 358 8.16 13.95 3.95
C SER A 358 7.72 15.41 3.77
N THR A 359 6.56 15.66 3.13
CA THR A 359 6.01 17.02 2.95
C THR A 359 5.00 17.44 4.02
N THR A 360 4.74 16.56 5.00
CA THR A 360 3.83 16.86 6.12
C THR A 360 4.52 17.76 7.15
N GLU A 361 3.75 18.36 8.06
CA GLU A 361 4.30 19.20 9.14
C GLU A 361 5.24 18.42 10.09
N ARG A 362 5.01 17.11 10.25
CA ARG A 362 5.77 16.23 11.16
C ARG A 362 6.25 14.98 10.41
N PRO A 363 7.23 15.11 9.49
CA PRO A 363 7.61 14.04 8.58
C PRO A 363 8.19 12.82 9.31
N GLU A 364 9.00 13.02 10.34
CA GLU A 364 9.58 11.92 11.12
C GLU A 364 8.51 11.12 11.86
N ALA A 365 7.55 11.78 12.50
CA ALA A 365 6.44 11.13 13.19
C ALA A 365 5.53 10.35 12.22
N ALA A 366 5.25 10.93 11.05
CA ALA A 366 4.43 10.29 10.02
C ALA A 366 5.09 9.02 9.46
N ILE A 367 6.40 9.06 9.21
CA ILE A 367 7.16 7.89 8.74
C ILE A 367 7.32 6.85 9.85
N ALA A 368 7.53 7.28 11.11
CA ALA A 368 7.58 6.38 12.27
C ALA A 368 6.26 5.62 12.42
N SER A 369 5.12 6.32 12.36
CA SER A 369 3.79 5.72 12.42
C SER A 369 3.56 4.66 11.34
N LEU A 370 3.99 4.91 10.10
CA LEU A 370 3.94 3.91 9.03
C LEU A 370 4.79 2.68 9.38
N CYS A 371 6.00 2.88 9.89
CA CYS A 371 6.91 1.80 10.22
C CYS A 371 6.40 0.96 11.40
N ASP A 372 5.84 1.61 12.42
CA ASP A 372 5.23 0.96 13.58
C ASP A 372 4.03 0.13 13.15
N PHE A 373 3.09 0.71 12.38
CA PHE A 373 1.94 -0.01 11.85
C PHE A 373 2.35 -1.27 11.08
N LEU A 374 3.30 -1.14 10.14
CA LEU A 374 3.79 -2.28 9.38
C LEU A 374 4.51 -3.32 10.26
N THR A 375 5.18 -2.88 11.32
CA THR A 375 5.82 -3.79 12.27
C THR A 375 4.79 -4.57 13.05
N ASP A 376 3.73 -3.90 13.51
CA ASP A 376 2.70 -4.51 14.34
C ASP A 376 1.92 -5.59 13.59
N ILE A 377 1.72 -5.41 12.28
CA ILE A 377 1.10 -6.43 11.41
C ILE A 377 2.10 -7.46 10.84
N GLY A 378 3.41 -7.27 11.04
CA GLY A 378 4.46 -8.19 10.58
C GLY A 378 4.89 -8.01 9.11
N GLU A 379 4.55 -6.88 8.48
CA GLU A 379 4.66 -6.65 7.03
C GLU A 379 5.61 -5.52 6.62
N THR A 380 6.55 -5.17 7.50
CA THR A 380 7.63 -4.18 7.26
C THR A 380 8.41 -4.45 5.97
N TRP A 381 8.47 -5.72 5.56
CA TRP A 381 9.18 -6.15 4.38
C TRP A 381 8.71 -5.46 3.10
N HIS A 382 7.40 -5.28 2.91
CA HIS A 382 6.88 -4.70 1.67
C HIS A 382 7.36 -3.27 1.43
N LEU A 383 7.49 -2.49 2.51
CA LEU A 383 8.06 -1.15 2.46
C LEU A 383 9.55 -1.21 2.10
N ILE A 384 10.33 -2.02 2.80
CA ILE A 384 11.78 -2.12 2.57
C ILE A 384 12.08 -2.54 1.13
N GLU A 385 11.42 -3.58 0.63
CA GLU A 385 11.58 -4.03 -0.75
C GLU A 385 11.26 -2.92 -1.75
N GLY A 386 10.11 -2.27 -1.55
CA GLY A 386 9.64 -1.21 -2.43
C GLY A 386 10.62 -0.05 -2.50
N LEU A 387 11.17 0.37 -1.35
CA LEU A 387 12.13 1.48 -1.30
C LEU A 387 13.48 1.13 -1.91
N ILE A 388 14.02 -0.08 -1.64
CA ILE A 388 15.29 -0.52 -2.22
C ILE A 388 15.16 -0.65 -3.74
N VAL A 389 14.09 -1.26 -4.24
CA VAL A 389 13.84 -1.39 -5.68
C VAL A 389 13.63 -0.03 -6.33
N SER A 390 12.87 0.87 -5.68
CA SER A 390 12.70 2.23 -6.19
C SER A 390 14.01 3.00 -6.23
N HIS A 391 14.89 2.84 -5.23
CA HIS A 391 16.21 3.45 -5.21
C HIS A 391 17.11 2.90 -6.33
N ALA A 392 17.04 1.60 -6.61
CA ALA A 392 17.79 1.00 -7.72
C ALA A 392 17.34 1.52 -9.09
N LEU A 393 16.05 1.86 -9.24
CA LEU A 393 15.51 2.44 -10.48
C LEU A 393 15.75 3.95 -10.59
N ALA A 394 15.64 4.67 -9.47
CA ALA A 394 15.82 6.11 -9.37
C ALA A 394 16.51 6.44 -8.03
N PRO A 395 17.84 6.60 -8.01
CA PRO A 395 18.61 6.77 -6.78
C PRO A 395 18.13 7.97 -5.94
N CYS A 396 17.68 7.67 -4.72
CA CYS A 396 17.31 8.66 -3.71
C CYS A 396 17.75 8.17 -2.33
N ALA A 397 19.00 8.45 -1.95
CA ALA A 397 19.56 8.01 -0.67
C ALA A 397 18.90 8.72 0.54
N GLU A 398 18.49 9.98 0.37
CA GLU A 398 17.83 10.78 1.41
C GLU A 398 16.53 10.15 1.89
N MET A 399 15.72 9.60 0.98
CA MET A 399 14.49 8.88 1.30
C MET A 399 14.77 7.65 2.18
N LEU A 400 15.77 6.85 1.81
CA LEU A 400 16.17 5.68 2.59
C LEU A 400 16.70 6.07 3.98
N ARG A 401 17.49 7.15 4.06
CA ARG A 401 17.99 7.68 5.34
C ARG A 401 16.88 8.26 6.22
N ALA A 402 15.87 8.91 5.65
CA ALA A 402 14.73 9.44 6.39
C ALA A 402 13.95 8.30 7.05
N VAL A 403 13.62 7.25 6.30
CA VAL A 403 12.93 6.07 6.84
C VAL A 403 13.80 5.33 7.86
N SER A 404 15.09 5.17 7.59
CA SER A 404 16.02 4.55 8.54
C SER A 404 16.06 5.29 9.89
N ARG A 405 16.06 6.63 9.88
CA ARG A 405 16.07 7.44 11.11
C ARG A 405 14.74 7.37 11.86
N ALA A 406 13.62 7.46 11.14
CA ALA A 406 12.30 7.53 11.74
C ALA A 406 11.76 6.17 12.23
N CYS A 407 12.17 5.05 11.63
CA CYS A 407 11.54 3.76 11.88
C CYS A 407 11.73 3.20 13.30
N GLY A 408 12.76 3.62 14.05
CA GLY A 408 13.07 3.08 15.39
C GLY A 408 13.41 1.58 15.45
N LYS A 409 13.25 0.84 14.35
CA LYS A 409 13.51 -0.60 14.22
C LYS A 409 14.86 -0.82 13.56
N LEU A 410 15.75 -1.42 14.33
CA LEU A 410 17.14 -1.61 13.96
C LEU A 410 17.35 -2.41 12.67
N ASP A 411 16.62 -3.49 12.48
CA ASP A 411 16.69 -4.35 11.29
C ASP A 411 16.28 -3.61 10.01
N ILE A 412 15.21 -2.81 10.08
CA ILE A 412 14.78 -1.90 9.01
C ILE A 412 15.86 -0.85 8.74
N ALA A 413 16.35 -0.20 9.80
CA ALA A 413 17.33 0.86 9.70
C ALA A 413 18.64 0.39 9.05
N ILE A 414 19.13 -0.81 9.41
CA ILE A 414 20.32 -1.44 8.83
C ILE A 414 20.09 -1.70 7.33
N ALA A 415 18.99 -2.36 6.95
CA ALA A 415 18.72 -2.72 5.56
C ALA A 415 18.67 -1.49 4.64
N LEU A 416 18.03 -0.41 5.10
CA LEU A 416 17.89 0.82 4.33
C LEU A 416 19.19 1.62 4.25
N ARG A 417 20.00 1.67 5.32
CA ARG A 417 21.32 2.35 5.29
C ARG A 417 22.30 1.64 4.38
N ILE A 418 22.29 0.31 4.41
CA ILE A 418 23.05 -0.52 3.46
C ILE A 418 22.63 -0.18 2.03
N ALA A 419 21.32 -0.14 1.74
CA ALA A 419 20.82 0.23 0.42
C ALA A 419 21.12 1.68 0.01
N ALA A 420 21.22 2.60 0.97
CA ALA A 420 21.60 4.00 0.73
C ALA A 420 23.11 4.19 0.51
N ASN A 421 23.92 3.13 0.62
CA ASN A 421 25.38 3.18 0.67
C ASN A 421 25.92 4.14 1.74
N ASP A 422 25.18 4.29 2.84
CA ASP A 422 25.53 5.13 3.97
C ASP A 422 26.50 4.40 4.90
N THR A 423 27.73 4.25 4.38
CA THR A 423 28.80 3.41 4.95
C THR A 423 29.92 4.24 5.56
N GLN A 424 29.74 5.55 5.74
CA GLN A 424 30.81 6.46 6.21
C GLN A 424 31.44 6.09 7.56
N GLN A 425 30.95 5.06 8.24
CA GLN A 425 31.79 4.09 8.94
C GLN A 425 30.99 2.78 9.04
N GLY A 426 31.43 1.69 8.42
CA GLY A 426 30.77 0.38 8.54
C GLY A 426 30.54 -0.09 10.00
N SER A 427 31.29 0.45 10.95
CA SER A 427 31.11 0.29 12.39
C SER A 427 29.89 1.03 12.97
N HIS A 428 29.43 2.12 12.36
CA HIS A 428 28.29 2.94 12.78
C HIS A 428 26.94 2.46 12.23
N LEU A 429 26.92 1.63 11.18
CA LEU A 429 25.70 0.97 10.67
C LEU A 429 24.96 0.15 11.73
N LEU A 430 25.69 -0.34 12.74
CA LEU A 430 25.16 -1.07 13.90
C LEU A 430 25.20 -0.25 15.21
N CYS A 431 25.79 0.95 15.22
CA CYS A 431 25.96 1.80 16.41
C CYS A 431 25.10 3.07 16.38
N GLY A 432 24.25 3.25 15.36
CA GLY A 432 23.31 4.35 15.30
C GLY A 432 22.22 4.27 16.37
N GLY A 433 22.44 4.91 17.52
CA GLY A 433 21.40 5.46 18.40
C GLY A 433 20.60 4.50 19.29
N LEU A 434 20.92 3.20 19.36
CA LEU A 434 20.12 2.24 20.13
C LEU A 434 21.01 1.26 20.91
N THR A 435 20.60 0.97 22.15
CA THR A 435 21.31 0.14 23.13
C THR A 435 21.46 -1.32 22.66
N GLY A 436 22.69 -1.84 22.60
CA GLY A 436 23.01 -3.23 22.26
C GLY A 436 24.40 -3.41 21.65
N THR A 437 24.91 -4.65 21.57
CA THR A 437 26.21 -4.92 20.91
C THR A 437 26.04 -5.07 19.39
N LYS A 438 27.08 -4.73 18.62
CA LYS A 438 27.13 -4.95 17.15
C LYS A 438 26.75 -6.38 16.76
N GLN A 439 27.16 -7.36 17.55
CA GLN A 439 26.94 -8.78 17.28
C GLN A 439 25.48 -9.21 17.52
N ASP A 440 24.77 -8.57 18.46
CA ASP A 440 23.34 -8.79 18.68
C ASP A 440 22.51 -8.20 17.53
N HIS A 441 22.94 -7.04 17.03
CA HIS A 441 22.32 -6.34 15.91
C HIS A 441 22.45 -7.14 14.61
N PHE A 442 23.64 -7.67 14.33
CA PHE A 442 23.84 -8.57 13.19
C PHE A 442 23.07 -9.89 13.33
N ARG A 443 23.00 -10.48 14.53
CA ARG A 443 22.20 -11.69 14.76
C ARG A 443 20.71 -11.45 14.47
N LYS A 444 20.14 -10.30 14.84
CA LYS A 444 18.77 -9.92 14.48
C LYS A 444 18.60 -9.77 12.96
N PHE A 445 19.53 -9.10 12.29
CA PHE A 445 19.55 -9.00 10.82
C PHE A 445 19.59 -10.37 10.14
N MET A 446 20.44 -11.29 10.60
CA MET A 446 20.58 -12.63 10.01
C MET A 446 19.44 -13.59 10.32
N ARG A 447 18.63 -13.34 11.35
CA ARG A 447 17.37 -14.08 11.57
C ARG A 447 16.34 -13.81 10.48
N TYR A 448 16.51 -12.73 9.72
CA TYR A 448 15.61 -12.40 8.63
C TYR A 448 15.94 -13.24 7.35
N PRO A 449 15.02 -14.08 6.84
CA PRO A 449 15.32 -15.06 5.79
C PRO A 449 15.87 -14.49 4.47
N LYS A 450 15.65 -13.19 4.21
CA LYS A 450 16.10 -12.54 2.97
C LYS A 450 17.14 -11.45 3.18
N ALA A 451 17.54 -11.14 4.41
CA ALA A 451 18.47 -10.03 4.73
C ALA A 451 19.77 -10.09 3.91
N GLU A 452 20.34 -11.29 3.80
CA GLU A 452 21.52 -11.54 2.99
C GLU A 452 21.29 -11.18 1.50
N SER A 453 20.15 -11.55 0.91
CA SER A 453 19.83 -11.23 -0.48
C SER A 453 19.80 -9.71 -0.73
N PHE A 454 19.38 -8.92 0.26
CA PHE A 454 19.29 -7.47 0.14
C PHE A 454 20.61 -6.78 0.31
N ALA A 455 21.43 -7.20 1.27
CA ALA A 455 22.78 -6.68 1.39
C ALA A 455 23.54 -6.88 0.07
N TRP A 456 23.41 -8.05 -0.56
CA TRP A 456 24.01 -8.32 -1.87
C TRP A 456 23.36 -7.54 -3.03
N ARG A 457 22.07 -7.21 -2.96
CA ARG A 457 21.42 -6.34 -3.96
C ARG A 457 21.87 -4.89 -3.83
N ALA A 458 22.04 -4.39 -2.60
CA ALA A 458 22.58 -3.06 -2.34
C ALA A 458 24.02 -2.94 -2.87
N ILE A 459 24.88 -3.94 -2.59
CA ILE A 459 26.25 -3.99 -3.11
C ILE A 459 26.27 -3.93 -4.65
N LYS A 460 25.29 -4.57 -5.31
CA LYS A 460 25.15 -4.59 -6.78
C LYS A 460 24.52 -3.34 -7.39
N ALA A 461 23.86 -2.49 -6.60
CA ALA A 461 23.17 -1.34 -7.15
C ALA A 461 24.16 -0.34 -7.75
N GLU A 462 23.74 0.40 -8.78
CA GLU A 462 24.60 1.38 -9.48
C GLU A 462 24.98 2.59 -8.59
N GLY A 463 24.30 2.79 -7.45
CA GLY A 463 24.66 3.80 -6.45
C GLY A 463 25.78 3.35 -5.50
N GLY A 464 26.44 4.32 -4.84
CA GLY A 464 27.48 4.10 -3.81
C GLY A 464 28.91 4.12 -4.33
N THR A 465 29.87 4.55 -3.52
CA THR A 465 31.29 4.56 -3.89
C THR A 465 31.87 3.15 -3.85
N VAL A 466 32.98 2.92 -4.54
CA VAL A 466 33.66 1.61 -4.53
C VAL A 466 34.09 1.23 -3.10
N GLU A 467 34.60 2.20 -2.36
CA GLU A 467 35.05 2.07 -0.97
C GLU A 467 33.90 1.63 -0.05
N SER A 468 32.73 2.27 -0.20
CA SER A 468 31.52 1.91 0.57
C SER A 468 31.11 0.45 0.40
N LYS A 469 31.20 -0.05 -0.83
CA LYS A 469 30.83 -1.42 -1.18
C LYS A 469 31.87 -2.41 -0.65
N MET A 470 33.15 -2.06 -0.73
CA MET A 470 34.24 -2.86 -0.17
C MET A 470 34.11 -3.01 1.36
N GLU A 471 33.87 -1.91 2.07
CA GLU A 471 33.67 -1.92 3.53
C GLU A 471 32.46 -2.78 3.95
N LEU A 472 31.36 -2.70 3.21
CA LEU A 472 30.18 -3.51 3.48
C LEU A 472 30.46 -5.01 3.26
N VAL A 473 31.21 -5.37 2.22
CA VAL A 473 31.61 -6.76 1.98
C VAL A 473 32.53 -7.27 3.09
N ASP A 474 33.49 -6.45 3.54
CA ASP A 474 34.39 -6.75 4.66
C ASP A 474 33.60 -7.00 5.94
N PHE A 475 32.67 -6.10 6.25
CA PHE A 475 31.80 -6.21 7.41
C PHE A 475 30.97 -7.50 7.37
N LEU A 476 30.30 -7.80 6.26
CA LEU A 476 29.52 -9.04 6.11
C LEU A 476 30.42 -10.27 6.28
N SER A 477 31.62 -10.24 5.71
CA SER A 477 32.60 -11.32 5.80
C SER A 477 32.99 -11.62 7.25
N ASP A 478 33.34 -10.59 8.03
CA ASP A 478 33.69 -10.74 9.46
C ASP A 478 32.53 -11.32 10.27
N GLN A 479 31.32 -10.85 9.99
CA GLN A 479 30.15 -11.32 10.70
C GLN A 479 29.75 -12.76 10.33
N TYR A 480 29.97 -13.19 9.08
CA TYR A 480 29.77 -14.59 8.69
C TYR A 480 30.81 -15.52 9.32
N SER A 481 32.07 -15.07 9.41
CA SER A 481 33.16 -15.83 10.03
C SER A 481 32.85 -16.11 11.51
N THR A 482 32.41 -15.07 12.24
CA THR A 482 32.17 -15.10 13.68
C THR A 482 30.81 -15.67 14.10
N SER A 483 29.89 -15.94 13.17
CA SER A 483 28.54 -16.43 13.52
C SER A 483 28.54 -17.90 13.96
N ALA A 484 27.94 -18.17 15.13
CA ALA A 484 27.73 -19.52 15.65
C ALA A 484 26.54 -20.26 15.00
N THR A 485 25.62 -19.55 14.36
CA THR A 485 24.40 -20.14 13.77
C THR A 485 24.63 -20.73 12.38
N LEU A 486 25.80 -20.50 11.78
CA LEU A 486 26.11 -20.94 10.43
C LEU A 486 26.90 -22.24 10.44
N SER A 487 26.43 -23.21 9.68
CA SER A 487 27.20 -24.41 9.37
C SER A 487 28.49 -24.06 8.63
N LYS A 488 29.51 -24.92 8.74
CA LYS A 488 30.79 -24.80 8.03
C LYS A 488 30.61 -24.55 6.52
N SER A 489 29.74 -25.35 5.89
CA SER A 489 29.42 -25.21 4.47
C SER A 489 28.77 -23.87 4.11
N GLN A 490 28.03 -23.24 5.03
CA GLN A 490 27.49 -21.89 4.83
C GLN A 490 28.59 -20.82 4.98
N LYS A 491 29.48 -20.96 5.98
CA LYS A 491 30.62 -20.04 6.16
C LYS A 491 31.52 -20.01 4.93
N ILE A 492 31.91 -21.17 4.39
CA ILE A 492 32.73 -21.26 3.17
C ILE A 492 32.02 -20.64 1.96
N ARG A 493 30.74 -20.97 1.73
CA ARG A 493 29.97 -20.41 0.59
C ARG A 493 29.90 -18.88 0.65
N ARG A 494 29.74 -18.31 1.84
CA ARG A 494 29.64 -16.86 2.05
C ARG A 494 30.99 -16.15 1.94
N ALA A 495 32.06 -16.76 2.45
CA ALA A 495 33.42 -16.24 2.26
C ALA A 495 33.81 -16.22 0.77
N ARG A 496 33.49 -17.29 0.02
CA ARG A 496 33.66 -17.34 -1.45
C ARG A 496 32.87 -16.25 -2.16
N ARG A 497 31.63 -16.01 -1.73
CA ARG A 497 30.79 -14.96 -2.28
C ARG A 497 31.40 -13.57 -2.05
N ALA A 498 31.87 -13.29 -0.82
CA ALA A 498 32.54 -12.03 -0.51
C ALA A 498 33.77 -11.78 -1.40
N ALA A 499 34.67 -12.76 -1.49
CA ALA A 499 35.85 -12.66 -2.36
C ALA A 499 35.47 -12.43 -3.83
N ALA A 500 34.49 -13.17 -4.35
CA ALA A 500 34.04 -13.01 -5.73
C ALA A 500 33.47 -11.62 -6.03
N TYR A 501 32.78 -10.99 -5.08
CA TYR A 501 32.28 -9.63 -5.28
C TYR A 501 33.37 -8.58 -5.24
N GLN A 502 34.34 -8.66 -4.31
CA GLN A 502 35.45 -7.70 -4.29
C GLN A 502 36.30 -7.82 -5.57
N MET A 503 36.60 -9.04 -5.99
CA MET A 503 37.24 -9.29 -7.28
C MET A 503 36.46 -8.68 -8.46
N ALA A 504 35.13 -8.77 -8.46
CA ALA A 504 34.32 -8.17 -9.52
C ALA A 504 34.22 -6.64 -9.43
N LEU A 505 34.36 -6.07 -8.22
CA LEU A 505 34.24 -4.62 -7.97
C LEU A 505 35.54 -3.87 -8.27
N VAL A 506 36.69 -4.41 -7.83
CA VAL A 506 37.99 -3.72 -7.88
C VAL A 506 39.13 -4.57 -8.43
N GLY A 507 38.90 -5.84 -8.74
CA GLY A 507 39.96 -6.76 -9.15
C GLY A 507 40.86 -7.26 -8.02
N GLU A 508 40.59 -6.82 -6.79
CA GLU A 508 41.37 -7.15 -5.59
C GLU A 508 40.46 -7.64 -4.45
N VAL A 509 41.03 -8.45 -3.53
CA VAL A 509 40.38 -8.93 -2.30
C VAL A 509 41.04 -8.27 -1.09
N SER A 510 40.22 -7.75 -0.18
CA SER A 510 40.73 -7.12 1.03
C SER A 510 41.43 -8.13 1.95
N PRO A 511 42.39 -7.69 2.79
CA PRO A 511 43.00 -8.54 3.80
C PRO A 511 41.98 -9.18 4.76
N THR A 512 40.89 -8.46 5.06
CA THR A 512 39.78 -8.93 5.91
C THR A 512 39.09 -10.14 5.29
N VAL A 513 38.69 -10.04 4.02
CA VAL A 513 38.02 -11.13 3.32
C VAL A 513 38.98 -12.30 3.10
N LEU A 514 40.25 -12.03 2.77
CA LEU A 514 41.26 -13.07 2.58
C LEU A 514 41.49 -13.87 3.87
N ARG A 515 41.61 -13.20 5.02
CA ARG A 515 41.71 -13.85 6.34
C ARG A 515 40.49 -14.74 6.61
N ASN A 516 39.29 -14.20 6.44
CA ASN A 516 38.05 -14.94 6.71
C ASN A 516 37.85 -16.13 5.75
N VAL A 517 38.34 -16.03 4.52
CA VAL A 517 38.42 -17.14 3.57
C VAL A 517 39.31 -18.24 4.11
N ILE A 518 40.54 -17.91 4.53
CA ILE A 518 41.50 -18.86 5.09
C ILE A 518 40.88 -19.55 6.32
N THR A 519 40.39 -18.77 7.29
CA THR A 519 39.73 -19.31 8.48
C THR A 519 38.59 -20.26 8.12
N ALA A 520 37.71 -19.87 7.19
CA ALA A 520 36.56 -20.70 6.83
C ALA A 520 36.95 -22.04 6.18
N VAL A 521 38.05 -22.09 5.41
CA VAL A 521 38.50 -23.34 4.77
C VAL A 521 39.37 -24.21 5.67
N THR A 522 40.03 -23.63 6.69
CA THR A 522 40.87 -24.36 7.64
C THR A 522 40.10 -24.93 8.83
N LEU A 523 38.84 -24.53 9.06
CA LEU A 523 38.00 -25.03 10.16
C LEU A 523 37.95 -26.56 10.28
N ASP A 524 38.00 -27.29 9.17
CA ASP A 524 38.02 -28.75 9.21
C ASP A 524 39.35 -29.28 9.76
N LEU A 525 40.47 -28.65 9.41
CA LEU A 525 41.79 -29.03 9.89
C LEU A 525 41.97 -28.66 11.37
N ASP A 526 41.42 -27.54 11.82
CA ASP A 526 41.38 -27.14 13.23
C ASP A 526 40.69 -28.19 14.12
N GLU A 527 39.67 -28.89 13.57
CA GLU A 527 38.93 -29.95 14.25
C GLU A 527 39.53 -31.35 14.02
N GLY A 528 40.73 -31.45 13.45
CA GLY A 528 41.42 -32.72 13.20
C GLY A 528 40.90 -33.51 12.00
N LEU A 529 40.16 -32.88 11.08
CA LEU A 529 39.69 -33.47 9.83
C LEU A 529 40.57 -33.03 8.66
N TRP A 530 40.66 -33.84 7.61
CA TRP A 530 41.57 -33.60 6.47
C TRP A 530 41.28 -32.34 5.62
N GLY A 531 40.13 -31.70 5.83
CA GLY A 531 39.62 -30.62 4.99
C GLY A 531 39.33 -31.07 3.55
N ARG A 532 38.55 -30.27 2.82
CA ARG A 532 38.27 -30.56 1.41
C ARG A 532 39.35 -29.97 0.51
N GLU A 533 40.06 -30.84 -0.21
CA GLU A 533 41.15 -30.47 -1.14
C GLU A 533 40.78 -29.30 -2.06
N ARG A 534 39.60 -29.37 -2.71
CA ARG A 534 39.13 -28.32 -3.62
C ARG A 534 38.98 -26.95 -2.96
N HIS A 535 38.68 -26.89 -1.67
CA HIS A 535 38.55 -25.62 -0.94
C HIS A 535 39.91 -25.05 -0.55
N LEU A 536 40.82 -25.93 -0.11
CA LEU A 536 42.18 -25.55 0.25
C LEU A 536 42.97 -25.05 -0.98
N GLN A 537 42.93 -25.80 -2.08
CA GLN A 537 43.55 -25.37 -3.35
C GLN A 537 43.00 -24.04 -3.85
N TRP A 538 41.68 -23.84 -3.76
CA TRP A 538 41.06 -22.58 -4.12
C TRP A 538 41.55 -21.41 -3.25
N ALA A 539 41.66 -21.60 -1.93
CA ALA A 539 42.17 -20.57 -1.02
C ALA A 539 43.67 -20.28 -1.23
N THR A 540 44.50 -21.31 -1.41
CA THR A 540 45.94 -21.15 -1.72
C THR A 540 46.13 -20.39 -3.02
N LYS A 541 45.34 -20.70 -4.05
CA LYS A 541 45.35 -19.93 -5.31
C LYS A 541 44.92 -18.48 -5.08
N LEU A 542 43.89 -18.25 -4.29
CA LEU A 542 43.46 -16.88 -3.97
C LEU A 542 44.55 -16.10 -3.24
N VAL A 543 45.29 -16.72 -2.30
CA VAL A 543 46.44 -16.10 -1.60
C VAL A 543 47.58 -15.83 -2.57
N HIS A 544 47.85 -16.75 -3.50
CA HIS A 544 48.85 -16.55 -4.54
C HIS A 544 48.55 -15.31 -5.39
N ASP A 545 47.29 -15.20 -5.82
CA ASP A 545 46.84 -14.16 -6.75
C ASP A 545 46.64 -12.80 -6.07
N GLN A 546 46.46 -12.74 -4.74
CA GLN A 546 46.05 -11.52 -4.02
C GLN A 546 47.01 -11.05 -2.93
N ALA A 547 47.87 -11.93 -2.40
CA ALA A 547 48.87 -11.56 -1.40
C ALA A 547 50.29 -11.67 -1.97
N SER A 548 50.77 -12.88 -2.20
CA SER A 548 52.04 -13.14 -2.91
C SER A 548 52.25 -14.63 -3.20
N PRO A 549 53.09 -14.98 -4.19
CA PRO A 549 53.50 -16.35 -4.43
C PRO A 549 54.20 -17.01 -3.23
N GLN A 550 55.01 -16.24 -2.48
CA GLN A 550 55.68 -16.72 -1.27
C GLN A 550 54.68 -17.06 -0.17
N ALA A 551 53.69 -16.20 0.09
CA ALA A 551 52.65 -16.46 1.09
C ALA A 551 51.82 -17.71 0.74
N ALA A 552 51.57 -17.97 -0.54
CA ALA A 552 50.89 -19.18 -0.98
C ALA A 552 51.73 -20.45 -0.78
N GLN A 553 53.04 -20.38 -1.06
CA GLN A 553 53.97 -21.49 -0.79
C GLN A 553 54.07 -21.78 0.71
N GLU A 554 54.11 -20.74 1.55
CA GLU A 554 54.06 -20.89 2.99
C GLU A 554 52.73 -21.53 3.40
N MET A 555 51.59 -20.98 3.00
CA MET A 555 50.28 -21.57 3.31
C MET A 555 50.20 -23.05 2.91
N GLN A 556 50.73 -23.43 1.75
CA GLN A 556 50.77 -24.82 1.32
C GLN A 556 51.59 -25.70 2.27
N LYS A 557 52.79 -25.26 2.67
CA LYS A 557 53.61 -25.98 3.67
C LYS A 557 52.87 -26.15 5.00
N TRP A 558 52.16 -25.11 5.46
CA TRP A 558 51.38 -25.17 6.69
C TRP A 558 50.22 -26.18 6.59
N LEU A 559 49.49 -26.19 5.47
CA LEU A 559 48.41 -27.15 5.22
C LEU A 559 48.90 -28.59 5.15
N GLU A 560 50.05 -28.83 4.49
CA GLU A 560 50.72 -30.13 4.45
C GLU A 560 51.17 -30.58 5.84
N GLY A 561 51.78 -29.68 6.61
CA GLY A 561 52.16 -29.94 8.00
C GLY A 561 50.98 -30.31 8.89
N TRP A 562 49.85 -29.60 8.78
CA TRP A 562 48.62 -29.94 9.51
C TRP A 562 48.06 -31.30 9.12
N ARG A 563 48.08 -31.66 7.84
CA ARG A 563 47.64 -32.98 7.38
C ARG A 563 48.52 -34.11 7.88
N HIS A 564 49.83 -33.88 7.96
CA HIS A 564 50.75 -34.84 8.59
C HIS A 564 50.43 -35.04 10.06
N LEU A 565 50.20 -33.96 10.83
CA LEU A 565 49.81 -34.05 12.23
C LEU A 565 48.49 -34.81 12.43
N ILE A 566 47.50 -34.58 11.56
CA ILE A 566 46.22 -35.31 11.60
C ILE A 566 46.42 -36.78 11.26
N HIS A 567 47.24 -37.09 10.25
CA HIS A 567 47.58 -38.46 9.87
C HIS A 567 48.28 -39.20 11.01
N ASP A 568 49.23 -38.57 11.69
CA ASP A 568 49.96 -39.18 12.80
C ASP A 568 49.05 -39.39 14.03
N ALA A 569 48.19 -38.42 14.33
CA ALA A 569 47.21 -38.52 15.42
C ALA A 569 46.17 -39.63 15.17
N THR A 570 45.67 -39.76 13.93
CA THR A 570 44.70 -40.81 13.55
C THR A 570 45.36 -42.19 13.41
N GLY A 571 46.62 -42.24 12.96
CA GLY A 571 47.44 -43.45 12.91
C GLY A 571 47.74 -44.04 14.30
N GLN A 572 48.05 -43.19 15.29
CA GLN A 572 48.30 -43.63 16.67
C GLN A 572 47.05 -44.16 17.39
N THR A 573 45.87 -43.58 17.15
CA THR A 573 44.59 -44.11 17.68
C THR A 573 44.19 -45.47 17.10
N SER A 574 44.69 -45.80 15.89
CA SER A 574 44.43 -47.09 15.23
C SER A 574 45.27 -48.21 15.85
N ILE A 575 46.49 -47.89 16.28
CA ILE A 575 47.43 -48.84 16.90
C ILE A 575 47.07 -49.12 18.38
N THR A 576 46.51 -48.14 19.10
CA THR A 576 46.04 -48.34 20.50
C THR A 576 44.75 -49.16 20.61
N LYS A 577 43.88 -49.18 19.58
CA LYS A 577 42.69 -50.04 19.56
C LYS A 577 42.99 -51.50 19.21
N THR A 578 44.08 -51.80 18.50
CA THR A 578 44.52 -53.18 18.23
C THR A 578 45.31 -53.82 19.38
N SER A 579 45.80 -53.04 20.34
CA SER A 579 46.46 -53.56 21.56
C SER A 579 45.52 -53.82 22.75
N SER A 580 44.22 -53.58 22.62
CA SER A 580 43.22 -53.85 23.68
C SER A 580 42.16 -54.85 23.21
N THR A 581 42.59 -56.07 22.91
CA THR A 581 41.67 -57.23 22.99
C THR A 581 42.36 -58.28 23.84
N ILE A 582 41.78 -58.63 25.00
CA ILE A 582 41.76 -59.94 25.69
C ILE A 582 41.40 -59.69 27.16
N VAL A 583 40.11 -59.83 27.52
CA VAL A 583 39.66 -60.65 28.66
C VAL A 583 38.31 -61.24 28.26
N LYS A 584 38.25 -62.57 28.22
CA LYS A 584 37.04 -63.38 28.01
C LYS A 584 36.20 -63.41 29.30
N SER A 585 34.87 -63.36 29.18
CA SER A 585 33.98 -64.13 30.03
C SER A 585 32.65 -64.44 29.31
N HIS A 586 32.16 -65.63 29.58
CA HIS A 586 31.12 -66.40 28.90
C HIS A 586 29.69 -65.80 28.85
N THR A 587 29.04 -66.02 27.69
CA THR A 587 27.66 -66.47 27.33
C THR A 587 26.62 -66.79 28.44
N PRO A 588 25.28 -66.97 28.16
CA PRO A 588 24.53 -66.92 26.87
C PRO A 588 23.11 -66.28 26.89
N GLY A 589 22.52 -66.04 25.70
CA GLY A 589 21.06 -66.23 25.49
C GLY A 589 20.32 -65.26 24.54
N LEU A 590 19.92 -65.80 23.38
CA LEU A 590 18.77 -65.45 22.50
C LEU A 590 18.94 -64.38 21.39
N ASP A 591 19.34 -64.88 20.22
CA ASP A 591 19.00 -64.42 18.85
C ASP A 591 17.61 -64.98 18.44
N PRO A 592 16.97 -64.64 17.29
CA PRO A 592 17.36 -63.66 16.25
C PRO A 592 16.19 -62.78 15.71
N PHE A 593 16.50 -61.63 15.10
CA PHE A 593 15.66 -61.11 14.00
C PHE A 593 16.50 -60.46 12.89
N ASP A 594 16.22 -60.96 11.70
CA ASP A 594 16.95 -60.92 10.44
C ASP A 594 16.76 -59.58 9.69
N MET A 595 17.87 -58.94 9.27
CA MET A 595 17.92 -57.68 8.51
C MET A 595 18.14 -57.90 6.99
N SER A 596 17.70 -59.04 6.46
CA SER A 596 17.68 -59.35 5.02
C SER A 596 16.69 -58.51 4.17
N ARG A 597 16.05 -57.46 4.72
CA ARG A 597 15.15 -56.55 3.99
C ARG A 597 15.52 -55.06 4.14
N LEU A 598 16.53 -54.61 3.41
CA LEU A 598 16.64 -53.20 2.95
C LEU A 598 17.65 -53.01 1.80
N LYS A 599 17.85 -54.04 0.98
CA LYS A 599 18.75 -54.01 -0.18
C LYS A 599 18.04 -53.97 -1.55
N ASN A 600 16.71 -53.77 -1.59
CA ASN A 600 15.94 -53.71 -2.83
C ASN A 600 14.99 -52.51 -2.86
N THR A 601 15.48 -51.29 -3.10
CA THR A 601 14.66 -50.19 -3.68
C THR A 601 15.45 -48.98 -4.23
N LEU A 602 16.70 -49.16 -4.67
CA LEU A 602 17.46 -48.09 -5.34
C LEU A 602 18.18 -48.53 -6.62
N GLU A 603 17.76 -49.63 -7.24
CA GLU A 603 18.21 -50.05 -8.57
C GLU A 603 17.00 -50.46 -9.42
N LEU A 604 16.37 -49.47 -10.05
CA LEU A 604 15.54 -49.59 -11.26
C LEU A 604 15.00 -48.20 -11.64
N ARG A 605 15.78 -47.42 -12.39
CA ARG A 605 15.34 -46.44 -13.41
C ARG A 605 16.50 -45.61 -14.00
N HIS A 606 17.46 -46.32 -14.58
CA HIS A 606 18.05 -46.00 -15.89
C HIS A 606 17.77 -47.28 -16.69
N GLU A 607 17.13 -47.33 -17.86
CA GLU A 607 17.27 -46.54 -19.08
C GLU A 607 15.94 -46.54 -19.86
N HIS A 608 15.60 -45.44 -20.53
CA HIS A 608 15.19 -45.49 -21.94
C HIS A 608 15.19 -44.09 -22.54
N GLU A 609 16.03 -43.93 -23.57
CA GLU A 609 16.12 -42.81 -24.49
C GLU A 609 14.80 -42.62 -25.26
N SER A 610 14.40 -41.36 -25.51
CA SER A 610 14.13 -40.85 -26.87
C SER A 610 13.49 -39.43 -26.90
N LYS A 611 14.24 -38.51 -27.51
CA LYS A 611 13.90 -37.27 -28.23
C LYS A 611 13.33 -36.03 -27.50
N PRO A 612 13.97 -34.85 -27.68
CA PRO A 612 13.42 -33.55 -27.29
C PRO A 612 12.58 -32.95 -28.43
N ALA A 613 11.35 -32.53 -28.11
CA ALA A 613 10.57 -31.63 -28.95
C ALA A 613 10.93 -30.18 -28.61
N LEU A 614 11.40 -29.48 -29.63
CA LEU A 614 11.71 -28.05 -29.68
C LEU A 614 10.51 -27.20 -29.25
N SER A 615 10.74 -26.21 -28.40
CA SER A 615 9.91 -25.01 -28.32
C SER A 615 10.81 -23.77 -28.28
N ASN A 616 10.84 -23.10 -29.43
CA ASN A 616 11.48 -21.82 -29.66
C ASN A 616 10.79 -20.72 -28.84
N ARG A 617 11.56 -19.92 -28.11
CA ARG A 617 11.32 -18.47 -28.03
C ARG A 617 12.59 -17.73 -27.60
N PHE A 618 12.88 -16.66 -28.33
CA PHE A 618 14.01 -15.73 -28.26
C PHE A 618 15.25 -16.09 -29.08
N ARG A 619 15.09 -16.01 -30.42
CA ARG A 619 16.09 -15.37 -31.27
C ARG A 619 15.81 -13.87 -31.33
N ARG A 620 16.78 -13.08 -30.88
CA ARG A 620 17.04 -11.74 -31.42
C ARG A 620 17.49 -11.87 -32.87
N ASN A 621 17.19 -10.87 -33.69
CA ASN A 621 18.10 -10.32 -34.68
C ASN A 621 17.60 -8.95 -35.15
N SER A 622 18.57 -8.11 -35.51
CA SER A 622 18.51 -6.78 -36.15
C SER A 622 18.11 -5.61 -35.27
#